data_AF-A0A089JV48-F1
#
_entry.id   AF-A0A089JV48-F1
#
_cell.length_a   1.000
_cell.length_b   1.000
_cell.length_c   1.000
_cell.angle_alpha   90.00
_cell.angle_beta   90.00
_cell.angle_gamma   90.00
#
_symmetry.space_group_name_H-M   'P 1'
#
loop_
_entity.id
_entity.type
_entity.pdbx_description
1 polymer ?
#
loop_
_entity_poly.entity_id
_entity_poly.type
_entity_poly.pdbx_seq_one_letter_code
_entity_poly.pdbx_strand_id
1 'polypeptide(L)'
;MDLISEPSVLQLYKKSFILELLQTKIQEFYYNSQNQHKLSLLSLHPSNLARQIEEDLIIIDELIIGIERNVGCGNLKRALHFLWILQDLIIQSQEQLNKLDYLELVG
;
A
#
# COMPACT_ATOMS: atom_id res chain seq x y z
N MET A 1 22.87 8.83 -30.09
CA MET A 1 22.96 7.42 -29.66
C MET A 1 23.08 7.46 -28.16
N ASP A 2 21.95 7.39 -27.46
CA ASP A 2 21.95 7.34 -26.00
C ASP A 2 22.38 5.92 -25.61
N LEU A 3 23.62 5.81 -25.12
CA LEU A 3 24.09 4.61 -24.44
C LEU A 3 23.19 4.42 -23.22
N ILE A 4 22.24 3.48 -23.31
CA ILE A 4 21.56 2.93 -22.16
C ILE A 4 22.65 2.21 -21.36
N SER A 5 23.29 2.93 -20.45
CA SER A 5 24.22 2.36 -19.50
C SER A 5 23.45 1.36 -18.65
N GLU A 6 23.85 0.09 -18.66
CA GLU A 6 23.25 -0.92 -17.81
C GLU A 6 23.25 -0.44 -16.35
N PRO A 7 22.13 -0.58 -15.63
CA PRO A 7 22.07 -0.18 -14.22
C PRO A 7 23.10 -0.98 -13.42
N SER A 8 23.87 -0.29 -12.58
CA SER A 8 24.85 -0.97 -11.73
C SER A 8 24.16 -2.01 -10.83
N VAL A 9 24.87 -3.08 -10.50
CA VAL A 9 24.37 -4.15 -9.60
C VAL A 9 23.83 -3.57 -8.29
N LEU A 10 24.47 -2.53 -7.76
CA LEU A 10 24.02 -1.82 -6.56
C LEU A 10 22.67 -1.11 -6.77
N GLN A 11 22.43 -0.52 -7.94
CA GLN A 11 21.13 0.08 -8.24
C GLN A 11 20.03 -0.98 -8.38
N LEU A 12 20.32 -2.10 -9.03
CA LEU A 12 19.37 -3.21 -9.14
C LEU A 12 19.00 -3.77 -7.75
N TYR A 13 19.98 -3.94 -6.87
CA TYR A 13 19.75 -4.37 -5.49
C TYR A 13 18.83 -3.39 -4.73
N LYS A 14 19.11 -2.08 -4.82
CA LYS A 14 18.27 -1.06 -4.16
C LYS A 14 16.84 -1.02 -4.70
N LYS A 15 16.65 -1.21 -6.01
CA LYS A 15 15.32 -1.34 -6.63
C LYS A 15 14.58 -2.55 -6.07
N SER A 16 15.24 -3.71 -6.08
CA SER A 16 14.66 -4.97 -5.58
C SER A 16 14.24 -4.84 -4.12
N PHE A 17 15.09 -4.26 -3.27
CA PHE A 17 14.80 -4.07 -1.85
C PHE A 17 13.54 -3.23 -1.60
N ILE A 18 13.37 -2.11 -2.32
CA ILE A 18 12.17 -1.26 -2.16
C ILE A 18 10.91 -2.01 -2.59
N LEU A 19 10.97 -2.77 -3.69
CA LEU A 19 9.83 -3.55 -4.16
C LEU A 19 9.48 -4.71 -3.22
N GLU A 20 10.47 -5.35 -2.62
CA GLU A 20 10.27 -6.41 -1.63
C GLU A 20 9.57 -5.88 -0.37
N LEU A 21 9.99 -4.71 0.12
CA LEU A 21 9.30 -4.04 1.22
C LEU A 21 7.87 -3.66 0.85
N LEU A 22 7.66 -3.06 -0.32
CA LEU A 22 6.32 -2.73 -0.83
C LEU A 22 5.43 -3.97 -0.88
N GLN A 23 5.93 -5.06 -1.47
CA GLN A 23 5.21 -6.32 -1.61
C GLN A 23 4.84 -6.90 -0.24
N THR A 24 5.74 -6.81 0.74
CA THR A 24 5.48 -7.26 2.11
C THR A 24 4.31 -6.49 2.72
N LYS A 25 4.26 -5.16 2.54
CA LYS A 25 3.16 -4.33 3.06
C LYS A 25 1.82 -4.60 2.40
N ILE A 26 1.83 -4.80 1.08
CA ILE A 26 0.62 -5.23 0.36
C ILE A 26 0.15 -6.59 0.88
N GLN A 27 1.06 -7.54 1.12
CA GLN A 27 0.71 -8.86 1.65
C GLN A 27 0.12 -8.79 3.07
N GLU A 28 0.78 -8.07 3.97
CA GLU A 28 0.35 -7.90 5.35
C GLU A 28 -1.04 -7.24 5.46
N PHE A 29 -1.33 -6.28 4.58
CA PHE A 29 -2.57 -5.50 4.65
C PHE A 29 -3.69 -6.07 3.77
N TYR A 30 -3.50 -6.15 2.45
CA TYR A 30 -4.54 -6.55 1.50
C TYR A 30 -4.74 -8.05 1.38
N TYR A 31 -3.72 -8.86 1.62
CA TYR A 31 -3.81 -10.32 1.45
C TYR A 31 -3.98 -11.07 2.78
N ASN A 32 -4.05 -10.35 3.89
CA ASN A 32 -4.53 -10.91 5.15
C ASN A 32 -6.03 -11.23 5.02
N SER A 33 -6.40 -12.50 5.21
CA SER A 33 -7.78 -12.97 5.02
C SER A 33 -8.82 -12.26 5.89
N GLN A 34 -8.43 -11.83 7.09
CA GLN A 34 -9.31 -11.05 7.98
C GLN A 34 -9.60 -9.66 7.37
N ASN A 35 -8.54 -8.99 6.93
CA ASN A 35 -8.67 -7.68 6.29
C ASN A 35 -9.49 -7.79 4.99
N GLN A 36 -9.18 -8.76 4.12
CA GLN A 36 -9.94 -8.98 2.88
C GLN A 36 -11.44 -9.05 3.10
N HIS A 37 -11.85 -9.81 4.11
CA HIS A 37 -13.26 -9.93 4.44
C HIS A 37 -13.85 -8.59 4.87
N LYS A 38 -13.21 -7.86 5.78
CA LYS A 38 -13.68 -6.54 6.23
C LYS A 38 -13.73 -5.52 5.09
N LEU A 39 -12.67 -5.45 4.29
CA LEU A 39 -12.58 -4.56 3.13
C LEU A 39 -13.71 -4.82 2.13
N SER A 40 -14.06 -6.09 1.89
CA SER A 40 -15.17 -6.45 0.98
C SER A 40 -16.55 -5.98 1.47
N LEU A 41 -16.69 -5.70 2.77
CA LEU A 41 -17.94 -5.31 3.40
C LEU A 41 -18.04 -3.79 3.64
N LEU A 42 -16.98 -3.01 3.40
CA LEU A 42 -16.96 -1.57 3.66
C LEU A 42 -18.11 -0.82 2.97
N SER A 43 -18.31 -1.09 1.67
CA SER A 43 -19.36 -0.45 0.87
C SER A 43 -20.78 -0.75 1.34
N LEU A 44 -20.95 -1.84 2.12
CA LEU A 44 -22.24 -2.24 2.69
C LEU A 44 -22.50 -1.58 4.05
N HIS A 45 -21.48 -0.98 4.66
CA HIS A 45 -21.57 -0.42 6.00
C HIS A 45 -21.66 1.12 5.94
N PRO A 46 -22.84 1.72 6.23
CA PRO A 46 -23.05 3.16 6.10
C PRO A 46 -22.50 3.94 7.29
N SER A 47 -21.22 3.76 7.65
CA SER A 47 -20.55 4.53 8.70
C SER A 47 -19.51 5.48 8.13
N ASN A 48 -19.31 6.62 8.81
CA ASN A 48 -18.25 7.56 8.47
C ASN A 48 -16.87 6.91 8.53
N LEU A 49 -16.68 5.93 9.43
CA LEU A 49 -15.44 5.19 9.54
C LEU A 49 -15.20 4.31 8.31
N ALA A 50 -16.22 3.59 7.84
CA ALA A 50 -16.10 2.76 6.63
C ALA A 50 -15.76 3.61 5.40
N ARG A 51 -16.44 4.75 5.22
CA ARG A 51 -16.14 5.70 4.14
C ARG A 51 -14.71 6.25 4.23
N GLN A 52 -14.24 6.58 5.42
CA GLN A 52 -12.87 7.06 5.62
C GLN A 52 -11.85 5.98 5.24
N ILE A 53 -12.09 4.72 5.61
CA ILE A 53 -11.22 3.61 5.20
C ILE A 53 -11.22 3.49 3.68
N GLU A 54 -12.37 3.56 3.00
CA GLU A 54 -12.43 3.52 1.53
C GLU A 54 -11.63 4.66 0.87
N GLU A 55 -11.71 5.89 1.41
CA GLU A 55 -10.90 7.03 0.95
C GLU A 55 -9.40 6.78 1.15
N ASP A 56 -9.01 6.21 2.29
CA ASP A 56 -7.62 5.83 2.58
C ASP A 56 -7.11 4.74 1.62
N LEU A 57 -7.94 3.75 1.25
CA LEU A 57 -7.58 2.69 0.29
C LEU A 57 -7.24 3.25 -1.10
N ILE A 58 -7.98 4.27 -1.55
CA ILE A 58 -7.68 4.95 -2.82
C ILE A 58 -6.29 5.58 -2.77
N ILE A 59 -5.97 6.26 -1.67
CA ILE A 59 -4.66 6.89 -1.49
C ILE A 59 -3.55 5.83 -1.38
N ILE A 60 -3.80 4.72 -0.68
CA ILE A 60 -2.89 3.58 -0.59
C ILE A 60 -2.55 3.05 -2.00
N ASP A 61 -3.55 2.86 -2.86
CA ASP A 61 -3.36 2.37 -4.22
C ASP A 61 -2.56 3.35 -5.08
N GLU A 62 -2.83 4.65 -4.96
CA GLU A 62 -2.05 5.70 -5.63
C GLU A 62 -0.59 5.72 -5.17
N LEU A 63 -0.35 5.53 -3.87
CA LEU A 63 1.00 5.44 -3.31
C LEU A 63 1.75 4.21 -3.83
N ILE A 64 1.10 3.04 -3.91
CA ILE A 64 1.67 1.82 -4.48
C ILE A 64 2.15 2.07 -5.91
N ILE A 65 1.26 2.58 -6.78
CA ILE A 65 1.59 2.92 -8.18
C ILE A 65 2.73 3.95 -8.22
N GLY A 66 2.68 4.95 -7.35
CA GLY A 66 3.71 5.96 -7.21
C GLY A 66 5.08 5.37 -6.88
N ILE A 67 5.15 4.41 -5.96
CA ILE A 67 6.39 3.73 -5.57
C ILE A 67 6.95 2.93 -6.75
N GLU A 68 6.13 2.07 -7.36
CA GLU A 68 6.54 1.22 -8.49
C GLU A 68 7.06 2.05 -9.66
N ARG A 69 6.35 3.13 -10.01
CA ARG A 69 6.78 4.05 -11.07
C ARG A 69 8.12 4.70 -10.75
N ASN A 70 8.31 5.18 -9.51
CA ASN A 70 9.57 5.81 -9.12
C ASN A 70 10.74 4.80 -9.07
N VAL A 71 10.50 3.56 -8.66
CA VAL A 71 11.49 2.47 -8.74
C VAL A 71 11.85 2.20 -10.20
N GLY A 72 10.85 2.07 -11.08
CA GLY A 72 11.03 1.85 -12.52
C GLY A 72 11.91 2.93 -13.15
N CYS A 73 11.60 4.21 -12.88
CA CYS A 73 12.37 5.37 -13.35
C CYS A 73 13.71 5.59 -12.63
N GLY A 74 14.07 4.79 -11.63
CA GLY A 74 15.31 4.94 -10.87
C GLY A 74 15.31 6.07 -9.84
N ASN A 75 14.16 6.71 -9.57
CA ASN A 75 14.01 7.72 -8.53
C ASN A 75 13.81 7.08 -7.15
N LEU A 76 14.83 6.39 -6.66
CA LEU A 76 14.73 5.56 -5.46
C LEU A 76 14.49 6.37 -4.19
N LYS A 77 14.97 7.63 -4.14
CA LYS A 77 14.72 8.53 -3.00
C LYS A 77 13.24 8.85 -2.86
N ARG A 78 12.57 9.15 -3.98
CA ARG A 78 11.13 9.45 -3.96
C ARG A 78 10.30 8.19 -3.72
N ALA A 79 10.70 7.05 -4.29
CA ALA A 79 10.07 5.76 -4.00
C ALA A 79 10.12 5.43 -2.51
N LEU A 80 11.28 5.60 -1.85
CA LEU A 80 11.41 5.36 -0.42
C LEU A 80 10.57 6.33 0.42
N HIS A 81 10.49 7.60 0.02
CA HIS A 81 9.63 8.58 0.69
C HIS A 81 8.15 8.19 0.61
N PHE A 82 7.67 7.77 -0.56
CA PHE A 82 6.30 7.28 -0.71
C PHE A 82 6.06 5.98 0.05
N LEU A 83 7.05 5.09 0.12
CA LEU A 83 6.97 3.85 0.91
C LEU A 83 6.78 4.14 2.41
N TRP A 84 7.43 5.19 2.93
CA TRP A 84 7.23 5.64 4.31
C TRP A 84 5.82 6.17 4.55
N ILE A 85 5.32 7.02 3.65
CA ILE A 85 3.94 7.54 3.74
C ILE A 85 2.94 6.39 3.68
N LEU A 86 3.15 5.43 2.78
CA LEU A 86 2.32 4.23 2.65
C LEU A 86 2.31 3.42 3.96
N GLN A 87 3.46 3.25 4.61
CA GLN A 87 3.57 2.53 5.88
C GLN A 87 2.71 3.17 6.97
N ASP A 88 2.78 4.49 7.11
CA ASP A 88 2.00 5.22 8.12
C ASP A 88 0.51 5.11 7.85
N LEU A 89 0.10 5.25 6.58
CA LEU A 89 -1.31 5.14 6.19
C LEU A 89 -1.84 3.72 6.40
N ILE A 90 -1.08 2.68 6.05
CA ILE A 90 -1.45 1.27 6.31
C ILE A 90 -1.65 1.03 7.81
N ILE A 91 -0.78 1.56 8.68
CA ILE A 91 -0.93 1.43 10.13
C ILE A 91 -2.25 2.06 10.59
N GLN A 92 -2.52 3.30 10.15
CA GLN A 92 -3.74 4.01 10.51
C GLN A 92 -5.00 3.29 10.03
N SER A 93 -5.03 2.87 8.75
CA SER A 93 -6.16 2.14 8.19
C SER A 93 -6.33 0.77 8.84
N GLN A 94 -5.25 0.08 9.25
CA GLN A 94 -5.35 -1.16 10.01
C GLN A 94 -6.00 -0.95 11.38
N GLU A 95 -5.61 0.11 12.10
CA GLU A 95 -6.24 0.44 13.38
C GLU A 95 -7.73 0.78 13.23
N GLN A 96 -8.10 1.50 12.18
CA GLN A 96 -9.50 1.80 11.85
C GLN A 96 -10.27 0.52 11.49
N LEU A 97 -9.70 -0.33 10.66
CA LEU A 97 -10.28 -1.61 10.24
C LEU A 97 -10.49 -2.54 11.44
N ASN A 98 -9.59 -2.51 12.43
CA ASN A 98 -9.71 -3.28 13.67
C ASN A 98 -10.85 -2.78 14.57
N LYS A 99 -11.22 -1.49 14.49
CA LYS A 99 -12.34 -0.91 15.25
C LYS A 99 -13.71 -1.25 14.67
N LEU A 100 -13.78 -1.64 13.39
CA LEU A 100 -15.02 -2.15 12.82
C LEU A 100 -15.35 -3.51 13.47
N ASP A 101 -16.49 -3.57 14.15
CA ASP A 101 -16.97 -4.80 14.77
C ASP A 101 -17.46 -5.77 13.68
N TYR A 102 -16.94 -7.00 13.71
CA TYR A 102 -17.25 -8.01 12.69
C TYR A 102 -18.74 -8.40 12.69
N LEU A 103 -19.39 -8.33 13.86
CA LEU A 103 -20.79 -8.71 14.01
C LEU A 103 -21.76 -7.66 13.42
N GLU A 104 -21.33 -6.41 13.28
CA GLU A 104 -22.12 -5.34 12.64
C GLU A 104 -22.01 -5.36 11.10
N LEU A 105 -20.96 -5.99 10.54
CA LEU A 105 -20.74 -6.09 9.10
C LEU A 105 -21.53 -7.22 8.41
N VAL A 106 -22.09 -8.17 9.18
CA VAL A 106 -22.81 -9.35 8.68
C VAL A 106 -24.32 -9.31 9.06
N GLY A 107 -24.73 -8.31 9.85
CA GLY A 107 -26.10 -8.14 10.38
C GLY A 107 -27.09 -7.56 9.38
#